data_AF-A0A915XVC3-F1
#
_entry.id   AF-A0A915XVC3-F1
#
_cell.length_a   1.000
_cell.length_b   1.000
_cell.length_c   1.000
_cell.angle_alpha   90.00
_cell.angle_beta   90.00
_cell.angle_gamma   90.00
#
_symmetry.space_group_name_H-M   'P 1'
#
loop_
_entity.id
_entity.type
_entity.pdbx_description
1 polymer ?
#
loop_
_entity_poly.entity_id
_entity_poly.type
_entity_poly.pdbx_seq_one_letter_code
_entity_poly.pdbx_strand_id
1 'polypeptide(L)'
;MKKRLSYRVWMAILLGALIALIPLRVVVLNALPRETADEKRLWLLAASVLLVAAVALLFALIWVALKDIQQIAEQYRRAHRAAFEEMTEQIRADYRKRREREQGGKNGAE
;
A
#
# COMPACT_ATOMS: atom_id res chain seq x y z
N MET A 1 26.08 -3.74 2.58
CA MET A 1 24.95 -3.43 1.66
C MET A 1 23.64 -3.79 2.35
N LYS A 2 22.97 -2.82 3.01
CA LYS A 2 21.63 -3.04 3.59
C LYS A 2 20.63 -3.16 2.43
N LYS A 3 20.37 -4.39 1.98
CA LYS A 3 19.30 -4.68 1.01
C LYS A 3 17.98 -4.27 1.65
N ARG A 4 17.51 -3.05 1.38
CA ARG A 4 16.16 -2.62 1.73
C ARG A 4 15.23 -3.54 0.94
N LEU A 5 14.64 -4.54 1.61
CA LEU A 5 13.63 -5.40 1.01
C LEU A 5 12.54 -4.50 0.43
N SER A 6 12.26 -4.67 -0.86
CA SER A 6 11.18 -3.93 -1.52
C SER A 6 9.86 -4.22 -0.81
N TYR A 7 9.02 -3.20 -0.68
CA TYR A 7 7.72 -3.26 -0.01
C TYR A 7 6.83 -4.40 -0.54
N ARG A 8 6.90 -4.68 -1.84
CA ARG A 8 6.22 -5.84 -2.48
C ARG A 8 6.67 -7.18 -1.92
N VAL A 9 7.96 -7.31 -1.59
CA VAL A 9 8.52 -8.55 -0.99
C VAL A 9 8.03 -8.71 0.45
N TRP A 10 7.92 -7.62 1.21
CA TRP A 10 7.32 -7.66 2.54
C TRP A 10 5.85 -8.08 2.51
N MET A 11 5.08 -7.55 1.57
CA MET A 11 3.68 -7.94 1.39
C MET A 11 3.56 -9.43 1.02
N ALA A 12 4.41 -9.94 0.13
CA ALA A 12 4.46 -11.35 -0.24
C ALA A 12 4.88 -12.25 0.93
N ILE A 13 5.84 -11.83 1.75
CA ILE A 13 6.25 -12.57 2.96
C ILE A 13 5.12 -12.63 3.97
N LEU A 14 4.44 -11.52 4.24
CA LEU A 14 3.33 -11.47 5.18
C LEU A 14 2.14 -12.33 4.71
N LEU A 15 1.81 -12.28 3.41
CA LEU A 15 0.79 -13.15 2.81
C LEU A 15 1.20 -14.62 2.86
N GLY A 16 2.45 -14.94 2.54
CA GLY A 16 2.98 -16.30 2.63
C GLY A 16 2.92 -16.84 4.06
N ALA A 17 3.29 -16.03 5.05
CA ALA A 17 3.17 -16.36 6.47
C ALA A 17 1.70 -16.56 6.89
N LEU A 18 0.78 -15.75 6.38
CA LEU A 18 -0.65 -15.90 6.64
C LEU A 18 -1.20 -17.21 6.05
N ILE A 19 -0.82 -17.58 4.84
CA ILE A 19 -1.23 -18.84 4.20
C ILE A 19 -0.61 -20.04 4.94
N ALA A 20 0.63 -19.93 5.39
CA ALA A 20 1.31 -20.97 6.16
C ALA A 20 0.64 -21.27 7.52
N LEU A 21 -0.18 -20.35 8.06
CA LEU A 21 -0.99 -20.63 9.26
C LEU A 21 -2.07 -21.70 9.00
N ILE A 22 -2.51 -21.91 7.75
CA ILE A 22 -3.54 -22.90 7.41
C ILE A 22 -3.05 -24.34 7.67
N PRO A 23 -1.94 -24.81 7.09
CA PRO A 23 -1.42 -26.15 7.40
C PRO A 23 -0.93 -26.24 8.85
N LEU A 24 -0.41 -25.15 9.43
CA LEU A 24 0.01 -25.13 10.83
C LEU A 24 -1.16 -25.39 11.79
N ARG A 25 -2.33 -24.84 11.51
CA ARG A 25 -3.58 -25.16 12.23
C ARG A 25 -3.92 -26.65 12.16
N VAL A 26 -3.74 -27.28 11.01
CA VAL A 26 -4.05 -28.72 10.83
C VAL A 26 -3.07 -29.60 11.61
N VAL A 27 -1.77 -29.27 11.56
CA VAL A 27 -0.74 -29.97 12.35
C VAL A 27 -1.00 -29.83 13.84
N VAL A 28 -1.31 -28.60 14.29
CA VAL A 28 -1.70 -28.33 15.66
C VAL A 28 -2.90 -29.19 16.02
N LEU A 29 -4.04 -29.09 15.32
CA LEU A 29 -5.25 -29.88 15.60
C LEU A 29 -5.03 -31.42 15.57
N ASN A 30 -4.12 -31.94 14.75
CA ASN A 30 -3.80 -33.37 14.75
C ASN A 30 -2.89 -33.80 15.91
N ALA A 31 -2.18 -32.85 16.54
CA ALA A 31 -1.35 -33.07 17.71
C ALA A 31 -2.11 -32.86 19.04
N LEU A 32 -3.45 -32.92 19.03
CA LEU A 32 -4.30 -32.71 20.21
C LEU A 32 -4.00 -33.76 21.29
N PRO A 33 -3.49 -33.36 22.48
CA PRO A 33 -3.09 -34.29 23.53
C PRO A 33 -4.32 -34.95 24.14
N ARG A 34 -4.31 -36.29 24.18
CA ARG A 34 -5.48 -37.08 24.56
C ARG A 34 -5.59 -37.35 26.06
N GLU A 35 -4.51 -37.26 26.85
CA GLU A 35 -4.50 -37.96 28.14
C GLU A 35 -4.13 -37.14 29.39
N THR A 36 -3.42 -35.99 29.33
CA THR A 36 -3.03 -35.28 30.58
C THR A 36 -3.44 -33.80 30.65
N ALA A 37 -3.73 -33.31 31.87
CA ALA A 37 -4.16 -31.93 32.12
C ALA A 37 -3.05 -30.89 31.85
N ASP A 38 -1.79 -31.26 32.06
CA ASP A 38 -0.63 -30.40 31.81
C ASP A 38 -0.34 -30.24 30.31
N GLU A 39 -0.48 -31.30 29.52
CA GLU A 39 -0.37 -31.21 28.06
C GLU A 39 -1.45 -30.31 27.47
N LYS A 40 -2.68 -30.37 27.99
CA LYS A 40 -3.77 -29.46 27.57
C LYS A 40 -3.44 -27.98 27.86
N ARG A 41 -2.80 -27.68 29.00
CA ARG A 41 -2.34 -26.31 29.33
C ARG A 41 -1.25 -25.84 28.38
N LEU A 42 -0.28 -26.69 28.09
CA LEU A 42 0.81 -26.38 27.16
C LEU A 42 0.27 -26.11 25.75
N TRP A 43 -0.75 -26.88 25.35
CA TRP A 43 -1.42 -26.71 24.07
C TRP A 43 -2.27 -25.44 23.98
N LEU A 44 -2.97 -25.09 25.06
CA LEU A 44 -3.68 -23.81 25.15
C LEU A 44 -2.72 -22.61 25.07
N LEU A 45 -1.54 -22.71 25.68
CA LEU A 45 -0.47 -21.74 25.52
C LEU A 45 0.04 -21.67 24.08
N ALA A 46 0.28 -22.81 23.42
CA ALA A 46 0.70 -22.83 22.03
C ALA A 46 -0.37 -22.23 21.09
N ALA A 47 -1.64 -22.54 21.32
CA ALA A 47 -2.78 -21.99 20.58
C ALA A 47 -2.94 -20.48 20.81
N SER A 48 -2.73 -20.00 22.05
CA SER A 48 -2.80 -18.57 22.35
C SER A 48 -1.64 -17.80 21.70
N VAL A 49 -0.42 -18.36 21.70
CA VAL A 49 0.73 -17.78 21.00
C VAL A 49 0.48 -17.72 19.49
N LEU A 50 -0.10 -18.76 18.91
CA LEU A 50 -0.52 -18.77 17.50
C LEU A 50 -1.56 -17.70 17.19
N LEU A 51 -2.53 -17.51 18.08
CA LEU A 51 -3.54 -16.47 17.96
C LEU A 51 -2.89 -15.07 17.98
N VAL A 52 -2.00 -14.82 18.94
CA VAL A 52 -1.26 -13.55 19.06
C VAL A 52 -0.41 -13.31 17.81
N ALA A 53 0.28 -14.33 17.31
CA ALA A 53 1.06 -14.24 16.08
C ALA A 53 0.19 -13.90 14.86
N ALA A 54 -1.00 -14.50 14.75
CA ALA A 54 -1.96 -14.20 13.68
C ALA A 54 -2.46 -12.75 13.76
N VAL A 55 -2.79 -12.25 14.95
CA VAL A 55 -3.22 -10.85 15.15
C VAL A 55 -2.09 -9.88 14.80
N ALA A 56 -0.86 -10.17 15.22
CA ALA A 56 0.31 -9.35 14.87
C ALA A 56 0.56 -9.31 13.35
N LEU A 57 0.39 -10.44 12.66
CA LEU A 57 0.46 -10.54 11.20
C LEU A 57 -0.61 -9.69 10.51
N LEU A 58 -1.85 -9.71 11.01
CA LEU A 58 -2.92 -8.86 10.50
C LEU A 58 -2.60 -7.37 10.70
N PHE A 59 -2.10 -6.99 11.87
CA PHE A 59 -1.72 -5.61 12.15
C PHE A 59 -0.58 -5.13 11.25
N ALA A 60 0.41 -6.01 11.00
CA ALA A 60 1.50 -5.74 10.06
C ALA A 60 0.99 -5.56 8.62
N LEU A 61 0.02 -6.38 8.18
CA LEU A 61 -0.62 -6.23 6.87
C LEU A 61 -1.41 -4.91 6.75
N ILE A 62 -2.16 -4.54 7.78
CA ILE A 62 -2.90 -3.25 7.83
C ILE A 62 -1.90 -2.09 7.77
N TRP A 63 -0.81 -2.15 8.52
CA TRP A 63 0.23 -1.12 8.52
C TRP A 63 0.89 -0.95 7.15
N VAL A 64 1.19 -2.07 6.50
CA VAL A 64 1.70 -2.13 5.12
C VAL A 64 0.69 -1.48 4.18
N ALA A 65 -0.58 -1.89 4.23
CA ALA A 65 -1.65 -1.33 3.40
C ALA A 65 -1.86 0.19 3.62
N LEU A 66 -1.79 0.67 4.87
CA LEU A 66 -1.88 2.10 5.17
C LEU A 66 -0.74 2.89 4.52
N LYS A 67 0.49 2.34 4.54
CA LYS A 67 1.64 2.96 3.87
C LYS A 67 1.44 3.03 2.35
N ASP A 68 0.86 2.00 1.74
CA ASP A 68 0.54 2.02 0.30
C ASP A 68 -0.46 3.14 -0.03
N ILE A 69 -1.52 3.28 0.76
CA ILE A 69 -2.54 4.31 0.55
C ILE A 69 -1.92 5.72 0.63
N GLN A 70 -1.00 5.94 1.58
CA GLN A 70 -0.29 7.21 1.69
C GLN A 70 0.59 7.49 0.47
N GLN A 71 1.31 6.48 -0.03
CA GLN A 71 2.16 6.63 -1.22
C GLN A 71 1.34 6.88 -2.49
N ILE A 72 0.21 6.19 -2.65
CA ILE A 72 -0.72 6.40 -3.77
C ILE A 72 -1.32 7.81 -3.68
N ALA A 73 -1.75 8.27 -2.50
CA ALA A 73 -2.30 9.61 -2.32
C ALA A 73 -1.28 10.73 -2.61
N GLU A 74 0.01 10.49 -2.34
CA GLU A 74 1.09 11.41 -2.71
C GLU A 74 1.36 11.42 -4.21
N GLN A 75 1.35 10.26 -4.86
CA GLN A 75 1.46 10.18 -6.33
C GLN A 75 0.26 10.84 -7.02
N TYR A 76 -0.94 10.66 -6.48
CA TYR A 76 -2.16 11.27 -7.00
C TYR A 76 -2.13 12.79 -6.88
N ARG A 77 -1.62 13.33 -5.75
CA ARG A 77 -1.40 14.77 -5.59
C ARG A 77 -0.37 15.35 -6.55
N ARG A 78 0.70 14.61 -6.87
CA ARG A 78 1.71 15.04 -7.86
C ARG A 78 1.15 14.97 -9.28
N ALA A 79 0.43 13.92 -9.63
CA ALA A 79 -0.22 13.77 -10.94
C ALA A 79 -1.24 14.89 -11.18
N HIS A 80 -2.03 15.26 -10.17
CA HIS A 80 -2.94 16.41 -10.27
C HIS A 80 -2.20 17.73 -10.51
N ARG A 81 -1.07 17.99 -9.82
CA ARG A 81 -0.29 19.22 -10.06
C ARG A 81 0.28 19.28 -11.47
N ALA A 82 0.82 18.18 -11.98
CA ALA A 82 1.33 18.10 -13.34
C ALA A 82 0.23 18.33 -14.39
N ALA A 83 -0.95 17.74 -14.19
CA ALA A 83 -2.12 17.96 -15.05
C ALA A 83 -2.61 19.42 -15.00
N PHE A 84 -2.57 20.08 -13.84
CA PHE A 84 -2.92 21.50 -13.73
C PHE A 84 -1.87 22.42 -14.38
N GLU A 85 -0.58 22.09 -14.31
CA GLU A 85 0.50 22.85 -14.99
C GLU A 85 0.37 22.77 -16.51
N GLU A 86 0.17 21.58 -17.08
CA GLU A 86 -0.05 21.43 -18.53
C GLU A 86 -1.27 22.21 -19.01
N MET A 87 -2.37 22.15 -18.24
CA MET A 87 -3.62 22.84 -18.60
C MET A 87 -3.49 24.37 -18.50
N THR A 88 -2.78 24.88 -17.50
CA THR A 88 -2.52 26.33 -17.37
C THR A 88 -1.53 26.83 -18.41
N GLU A 89 -0.58 26.02 -18.85
CA GLU A 89 0.36 26.36 -19.90
C GLU A 89 -0.33 26.46 -21.27
N GLN A 90 -1.26 25.54 -21.57
CA GLN A 90 -2.10 25.61 -22.77
C GLN A 90 -2.99 26.86 -22.78
N ILE A 91 -3.65 27.18 -21.66
CA ILE A 91 -4.47 28.40 -21.55
C ILE A 91 -3.60 29.64 -21.75
N ARG A 92 -2.42 29.70 -21.12
CA ARG A 92 -1.49 30.84 -21.25
C ARG A 92 -0.94 30.99 -22.67
N ALA A 93 -0.73 29.88 -23.39
CA ALA A 93 -0.35 29.91 -24.80
C ALA A 93 -1.48 30.43 -25.69
N ASP A 94 -2.73 30.04 -25.42
CA ASP A 94 -3.89 30.46 -26.19
C ASP A 94 -4.22 31.95 -25.98
N TYR A 95 -4.08 32.46 -24.75
CA TYR A 95 -4.20 33.89 -24.46
C TYR A 95 -3.09 34.72 -25.13
N ARG A 96 -1.85 34.22 -25.17
CA ARG A 96 -0.75 34.91 -25.89
C ARG A 96 -1.03 35.00 -27.39
N LYS A 97 -1.44 33.90 -28.02
CA LYS A 97 -1.84 33.89 -29.43
C LYS A 97 -2.99 34.84 -29.74
N ARG A 98 -4.00 34.93 -28.86
CA ARG A 98 -5.11 35.87 -29.02
C ARG A 98 -4.65 37.32 -28.92
N ARG A 99 -3.79 37.64 -27.94
CA ARG A 99 -3.26 38.98 -27.74
C ARG A 99 -2.37 39.46 -28.90
N GLU A 100 -1.56 38.56 -29.47
CA GLU A 100 -0.74 38.85 -30.65
C GLU A 100 -1.59 39.10 -31.90
N ARG A 101 -2.70 38.38 -32.07
CA ARG A 101 -3.67 38.60 -33.16
C ARG A 101 -4.42 39.93 -33.01
N GLU A 102 -4.80 40.30 -31.79
CA GLU A 102 -5.46 41.59 -31.52
C GLU A 102 -4.52 42.78 -31.70
N GLN A 103 -3.23 42.63 -31.38
CA GLN A 103 -2.22 43.67 -31.63
C GLN A 103 -1.81 43.76 -33.11
N GLY A 104 -1.71 42.62 -33.81
CA GLY A 104 -1.45 42.58 -35.26
C GLY A 104 -2.62 43.11 -36.10
N GLY A 105 -3.87 42.94 -35.65
CA GLY A 105 -5.05 43.50 -36.31
C GLY A 105 -5.20 45.01 -36.16
N LYS A 106 -4.60 45.61 -35.11
CA LYS A 106 -4.57 47.08 -34.94
C LYS A 106 -3.48 47.77 -35.76
N ASN A 107 -2.36 47.10 -36.02
CA ASN A 107 -1.26 47.67 -36.80
C ASN A 107 -1.39 47.47 -38.32
N GLY A 108 -2.45 46.79 -38.79
CA GLY A 108 -2.75 46.60 -40.21
C GLY A 108 -3.96 47.42 -40.71
N ALA A 109 -4.45 48.37 -39.90
CA ALA A 109 -5.57 49.25 -40.21
C ALA A 109 -5.19 50.74 -40.18
N GLU A 110 -3.90 51.04 -40.37
CA GLU A 110 -3.38 52.37 -40.71
C GLU A 110 -2.85 52.38 -42.15
#